data_AF-A0A965EFS8-F1
#
_entry.id   AF-A0A965EFS8-F1
#
_cell.length_a   1.000
_cell.length_b   1.000
_cell.length_c   1.000
_cell.angle_alpha   90.00
_cell.angle_beta   90.00
_cell.angle_gamma   90.00
#
_symmetry.space_group_name_H-M   'P 1'
#
loop_
_entity.id
_entity.type
_entity.pdbx_description
1 polymer ?
#
loop_
_entity_poly.entity_id
_entity_poly.type
_entity_poly.pdbx_seq_one_letter_code
_entity_poly.pdbx_strand_id
1 'polypeptide(L)'
;MRRLLPLLLALTSLAAETGAPVGKFQQLETTLPSPSPQRLATGAPGAGYWQNRADYDIRAELDDEKQTLTAEATVTYHNASPDSLDYLWVQLDQNYFAPRADSRTAPNQKRGVDLKKFSYNALDRLLAYQTYDGELKITKLTDSEGRGLPHSVVKTMLRLDLPRPLKPGEHFVFKIAWTYPINDAKRIMARTGYEFFKEDGNRIYTIAQWFPRMAAYTDYAGWINKQFLGTGEFTLEFGDYKVALTTPDDHVVAATGVLRNPEEVLSSVQRERLAKAGQETKRPVFVVTPEEAKAAEKGRPKGRKTWRFEAANVRDFAFASSRKFIWDAMAVAGTKVDGRPVMAMSLYPKEGMPLWDKYSTHAVAHAGLNAVVTDDEAVIRRAPGVILPGVGAAADTMENLVSRNLTGVIAEVISLGKPFLGVCMGMQALFTVSEEGGSHACLDILGGTVRRFAPGLSIPHMGWNQVRQVRPHPIFDGIPDGTHFYFVHSFYVDATDAQVVIGDTTYGTTFPSVIASGSLVATQFHPEKSAAGGLRLYANFGRIVRGDLGHVATRQTDTVGVA
;
A
#
# COMPACT_ATOMS: atom_id res chain seq x y z
N MET A 1 -10.28 52.71 -51.85
CA MET A 1 -8.82 52.42 -51.92
C MET A 1 -8.03 53.61 -51.40
N ARG A 2 -7.58 53.58 -50.14
CA ARG A 2 -6.60 54.56 -49.63
C ARG A 2 -5.86 53.97 -48.41
N ARG A 3 -4.61 54.41 -48.33
CA ARG A 3 -3.46 53.88 -47.61
C ARG A 3 -3.46 54.14 -46.08
N LEU A 4 -2.61 53.35 -45.42
CA LEU A 4 -1.69 53.68 -44.31
C LEU A 4 -2.23 53.90 -42.88
N LEU A 5 -1.65 53.07 -41.99
CA LEU A 5 -1.42 53.23 -40.54
C LEU A 5 -1.01 54.69 -40.17
N PRO A 6 -1.42 55.24 -39.02
CA PRO A 6 -0.66 55.00 -37.79
C PRO A 6 -1.47 54.90 -36.47
N LEU A 7 -0.84 54.17 -35.54
CA LEU A 7 -0.79 54.26 -34.07
C LEU A 7 -1.67 55.30 -33.34
N LEU A 8 -2.48 54.83 -32.38
CA LEU A 8 -2.69 55.54 -31.11
C LEU A 8 -2.73 54.55 -29.94
N LEU A 9 -1.94 54.88 -28.92
CA LEU A 9 -1.69 54.15 -27.69
C LEU A 9 -2.89 54.18 -26.72
N ALA A 10 -3.03 53.06 -26.00
CA ALA A 10 -3.41 52.94 -24.59
C ALA A 10 -4.76 53.51 -24.12
N LEU A 11 -5.71 52.59 -23.89
CA LEU A 11 -6.49 52.58 -22.66
C LEU A 11 -6.63 51.13 -22.19
N THR A 12 -6.10 50.94 -20.99
CA THR A 12 -6.01 49.72 -20.20
C THR A 12 -7.37 49.08 -19.95
N SER A 13 -7.54 47.84 -20.40
CA SER A 13 -8.25 46.83 -19.63
C SER A 13 -7.30 45.65 -19.47
N LEU A 14 -6.50 45.69 -18.40
CA LEU A 14 -6.02 44.46 -17.80
C LEU A 14 -7.28 43.64 -17.52
N ALA A 15 -7.52 42.63 -18.34
CA ALA A 15 -8.25 41.47 -17.85
C ALA A 15 -7.48 41.05 -16.59
N ALA A 16 -8.15 41.14 -15.44
CA ALA A 16 -7.61 40.57 -14.22
C ALA A 16 -7.34 39.10 -14.51
N GLU A 17 -6.06 38.74 -14.65
CA GLU A 17 -5.63 37.36 -14.47
C GLU A 17 -6.05 36.96 -13.06
N THR A 18 -7.18 36.27 -12.93
CA THR A 18 -7.49 35.52 -11.72
C THR A 18 -6.55 34.32 -11.69
N GLY A 19 -5.33 34.56 -11.21
CA GLY A 19 -4.27 33.56 -11.20
C GLY A 19 -3.03 34.09 -10.50
N ALA A 20 -3.19 34.63 -9.28
CA ALA A 20 -2.04 34.94 -8.43
C ALA A 20 -1.18 33.66 -8.24
N PRO A 21 0.15 33.79 -8.18
CA PRO A 21 1.02 32.65 -7.90
C PRO A 21 0.67 32.09 -6.51
N VAL A 22 0.39 30.79 -6.45
CA VAL A 22 -0.01 30.06 -5.24
C VAL A 22 1.07 30.25 -4.16
N GLY A 23 0.80 31.13 -3.20
CA GLY A 23 1.73 31.48 -2.13
C GLY A 23 1.66 30.48 -0.97
N LYS A 24 2.79 30.29 -0.27
CA LYS A 24 2.79 29.73 1.09
C LYS A 24 1.90 30.63 1.96
N PHE A 25 1.05 30.04 2.81
CA PHE A 25 0.04 30.72 3.65
C PHE A 25 -1.27 31.17 2.96
N GLN A 26 -1.63 30.63 1.79
CA GLN A 26 -2.99 30.78 1.27
C GLN A 26 -4.00 30.14 2.25
N GLN A 27 -5.07 30.87 2.59
CA GLN A 27 -6.16 30.31 3.38
C GLN A 27 -6.71 29.04 2.70
N LEU A 28 -6.61 27.91 3.41
CA LEU A 28 -7.09 26.60 2.97
C LEU A 28 -8.62 26.56 2.79
N GLU A 29 -9.35 27.56 3.30
CA GLU A 29 -10.78 27.75 3.06
C GLU A 29 -11.14 27.74 1.57
N THR A 30 -10.21 28.13 0.70
CA THR A 30 -10.43 28.14 -0.76
C THR A 30 -10.14 26.80 -1.46
N THR A 31 -9.47 25.85 -0.78
CA THR A 31 -9.05 24.55 -1.33
C THR A 31 -9.74 23.35 -0.68
N LEU A 32 -10.23 23.48 0.55
CA LEU A 32 -10.99 22.43 1.23
C LEU A 32 -12.49 22.58 0.94
N PRO A 33 -13.21 21.48 0.67
CA PRO A 33 -14.65 21.54 0.51
C PRO A 33 -15.31 21.98 1.82
N SER A 34 -16.36 22.79 1.72
CA SER A 34 -17.17 23.17 2.88
C SER A 34 -17.69 21.92 3.61
N PRO A 35 -17.73 21.92 4.95
CA PRO A 35 -18.33 20.83 5.70
C PRO A 35 -19.77 20.58 5.26
N SER A 36 -20.17 19.31 5.27
CA SER A 36 -21.51 18.86 4.89
C SER A 36 -22.05 17.88 5.92
N PRO A 37 -23.35 17.53 5.89
CA PRO A 37 -23.87 16.44 6.70
C PRO A 37 -23.12 15.11 6.46
N GLN A 38 -22.53 14.91 5.28
CA GLN A 38 -21.75 13.73 4.92
C GLN A 38 -20.33 13.77 5.50
N ARG A 39 -19.70 14.95 5.58
CA ARG A 39 -18.30 15.11 6.03
C ARG A 39 -18.15 16.33 6.94
N LEU A 40 -17.71 16.07 8.16
CA LEU A 40 -17.40 17.14 9.14
C LEU A 40 -16.20 17.97 8.67
N ALA A 41 -16.00 19.15 9.28
CA ALA A 41 -14.83 20.00 9.00
C ALA A 41 -13.48 19.29 9.27
N THR A 42 -13.50 18.24 10.09
CA THR A 42 -12.35 17.38 10.39
C THR A 42 -12.06 16.34 9.30
N GLY A 43 -12.93 16.22 8.29
CA GLY A 43 -12.88 15.18 7.25
C GLY A 43 -13.48 13.84 7.68
N ALA A 44 -13.89 13.68 8.95
CA ALA A 44 -14.55 12.47 9.44
C ALA A 44 -15.98 12.32 8.89
N PRO A 45 -16.51 11.09 8.79
CA PRO A 45 -17.91 10.84 8.47
C PRO A 45 -18.86 11.63 9.38
N GLY A 46 -19.77 12.40 8.78
CA GLY A 46 -20.83 13.11 9.48
C GLY A 46 -22.10 12.27 9.66
N ALA A 47 -23.14 12.85 10.30
CA ALA A 47 -24.40 12.16 10.58
C ALA A 47 -25.18 11.71 9.32
N GLY A 48 -24.90 12.31 8.16
CA GLY A 48 -25.46 11.94 6.86
C GLY A 48 -24.52 11.11 5.99
N TYR A 49 -23.42 10.58 6.53
CA TYR A 49 -22.50 9.74 5.77
C TYR A 49 -23.18 8.45 5.31
N TRP A 50 -22.93 8.10 4.05
CA TRP A 50 -23.40 6.88 3.43
C TRP A 50 -22.28 6.28 2.59
N GLN A 51 -22.36 4.97 2.35
CA GLN A 51 -21.45 4.27 1.45
C GLN A 51 -22.21 3.12 0.80
N ASN A 52 -22.09 3.01 -0.53
CA ASN A 52 -22.72 1.93 -1.27
C ASN A 52 -21.93 0.62 -1.05
N ARG A 53 -22.50 -0.49 -1.50
CA ARG A 53 -21.91 -1.83 -1.30
C ARG A 53 -22.08 -2.67 -2.55
N ALA A 54 -21.10 -3.52 -2.85
CA ALA A 54 -21.11 -4.39 -4.02
C ALA A 54 -20.67 -5.81 -3.67
N ASP A 55 -21.61 -6.75 -3.67
CA ASP A 55 -21.33 -8.17 -3.42
C ASP A 55 -21.11 -8.95 -4.70
N TYR A 56 -20.28 -9.98 -4.60
CA TYR A 56 -19.81 -10.77 -5.73
C TYR A 56 -19.93 -12.27 -5.43
N ASP A 57 -20.59 -13.00 -6.33
CA ASP A 57 -20.47 -14.45 -6.47
C ASP A 57 -19.80 -14.74 -7.82
N ILE A 58 -18.51 -15.11 -7.79
CA ILE A 58 -17.66 -15.24 -8.97
C ILE A 58 -17.26 -16.71 -9.17
N ARG A 59 -17.34 -17.17 -10.41
CA ARG A 59 -16.72 -18.42 -10.87
C ARG A 59 -15.70 -18.09 -11.93
N ALA A 60 -14.47 -18.55 -11.77
CA ALA A 60 -13.40 -18.31 -12.73
C ALA A 60 -12.62 -19.60 -13.02
N GLU A 61 -12.17 -19.73 -14.25
CA GLU A 61 -11.32 -20.82 -14.73
C GLU A 61 -10.03 -20.25 -15.30
N LEU A 62 -8.91 -20.73 -14.77
CA LEU A 62 -7.57 -20.49 -15.28
C LEU A 62 -7.15 -21.61 -16.23
N ASP A 63 -6.97 -21.29 -17.50
CA ASP A 63 -6.44 -22.21 -18.51
C ASP A 63 -4.92 -22.04 -18.61
N ASP A 64 -4.15 -22.98 -18.02
CA ASP A 64 -2.68 -22.96 -18.05
C ASP A 64 -2.09 -23.28 -19.42
N GLU A 65 -2.85 -23.92 -20.33
CA GLU A 65 -2.38 -24.22 -21.69
C GLU A 65 -2.48 -23.00 -22.59
N LYS A 66 -3.59 -22.25 -22.48
CA LYS A 66 -3.86 -21.04 -23.28
C LYS A 66 -3.47 -19.74 -22.60
N GLN A 67 -3.07 -19.80 -21.33
CA GLN A 67 -2.83 -18.62 -20.48
C GLN A 67 -4.00 -17.64 -20.54
N THR A 68 -5.21 -18.15 -20.35
CA THR A 68 -6.46 -17.38 -20.46
C THR A 68 -7.26 -17.52 -19.18
N LEU A 69 -7.94 -16.46 -18.77
CA LEU A 69 -8.94 -16.51 -17.71
C LEU A 69 -10.34 -16.39 -18.33
N THR A 70 -11.26 -17.25 -17.92
CA THR A 70 -12.68 -17.16 -18.26
C THR A 70 -13.49 -17.14 -16.97
N ALA A 71 -14.43 -16.21 -16.85
CA ALA A 71 -15.16 -16.05 -15.60
C ALA A 71 -16.59 -15.53 -15.81
N GLU A 72 -17.41 -15.76 -14.80
CA GLU A 72 -18.73 -15.16 -14.64
C GLU A 72 -18.94 -14.70 -13.21
N ALA A 73 -19.74 -13.66 -13.03
CA ALA A 73 -20.11 -13.13 -11.73
C ALA A 73 -21.61 -12.80 -11.67
N THR A 74 -22.23 -13.07 -10.54
CA THR A 74 -23.44 -12.38 -10.11
C THR A 74 -23.03 -11.26 -9.16
N VAL A 75 -23.44 -10.03 -9.48
CA VAL A 75 -23.11 -8.83 -8.71
C VAL A 75 -24.38 -8.27 -8.09
N THR A 76 -24.37 -8.01 -6.79
CA THR A 76 -25.46 -7.32 -6.08
C THR A 76 -24.98 -5.94 -5.64
N TYR A 77 -25.51 -4.88 -6.24
CA TYR A 77 -25.19 -3.51 -5.88
C TYR A 77 -26.27 -2.95 -4.95
N HIS A 78 -25.86 -2.43 -3.80
CA HIS A 78 -26.75 -1.83 -2.80
C HIS A 78 -26.58 -0.31 -2.82
N ASN A 79 -27.68 0.42 -3.02
CA ASN A 79 -27.69 1.87 -3.04
C ASN A 79 -28.04 2.42 -1.65
N ALA A 80 -27.02 2.79 -0.87
CA ALA A 80 -27.18 3.51 0.39
C ALA A 80 -27.21 5.05 0.21
N SER A 81 -26.92 5.55 -0.99
CA SER A 81 -26.97 6.97 -1.29
C SER A 81 -28.40 7.53 -1.22
N PRO A 82 -28.58 8.84 -0.97
CA PRO A 82 -29.89 9.49 -1.02
C PRO A 82 -30.41 9.67 -2.46
N ASP A 83 -29.62 9.30 -3.46
CA ASP A 83 -29.92 9.54 -4.87
C ASP A 83 -30.61 8.33 -5.52
N SER A 84 -31.47 8.63 -6.49
CA SER A 84 -32.02 7.63 -7.40
C SER A 84 -31.06 7.45 -8.57
N LEU A 85 -30.58 6.23 -8.80
CA LEU A 85 -29.57 5.95 -9.83
C LEU A 85 -30.20 5.33 -11.08
N ASP A 86 -30.01 5.94 -12.24
CA ASP A 86 -30.52 5.42 -13.53
C ASP A 86 -29.53 4.47 -14.24
N TYR A 87 -28.27 4.47 -13.80
CA TYR A 87 -27.20 3.67 -14.38
C TYR A 87 -26.12 3.38 -13.34
N LEU A 88 -25.33 2.34 -13.59
CA LEU A 88 -24.17 1.95 -12.79
C LEU A 88 -22.89 2.04 -13.62
N TRP A 89 -21.77 2.39 -12.97
CA TRP A 89 -20.45 2.31 -13.57
C TRP A 89 -19.65 1.12 -13.01
N VAL A 90 -18.99 0.40 -13.92
CA VAL A 90 -18.14 -0.75 -13.60
C VAL A 90 -16.76 -0.51 -14.23
N GLN A 91 -15.70 -0.66 -13.45
CA GLN A 91 -14.32 -0.58 -13.88
C GLN A 91 -13.91 -1.88 -14.59
N LEU A 92 -13.32 -1.74 -15.77
CA LEU A 92 -12.71 -2.79 -16.58
C LEU A 92 -11.20 -2.54 -16.64
N ASP A 93 -10.52 -2.57 -15.49
CA ASP A 93 -9.09 -2.24 -15.36
C ASP A 93 -8.19 -3.00 -16.35
N GLN A 94 -8.52 -4.25 -16.63
CA GLN A 94 -7.81 -5.09 -17.59
C GLN A 94 -7.74 -4.46 -18.99
N ASN A 95 -8.72 -3.63 -19.38
CA ASN A 95 -8.72 -2.90 -20.64
C ASN A 95 -7.61 -1.83 -20.72
N TYR A 96 -6.85 -1.59 -19.64
CA TYR A 96 -5.59 -0.86 -19.69
C TYR A 96 -4.60 -1.45 -20.71
N PHE A 97 -4.67 -2.76 -20.96
CA PHE A 97 -3.84 -3.45 -21.95
C PHE A 97 -4.42 -3.41 -23.37
N ALA A 98 -5.64 -2.91 -23.56
CA ALA A 98 -6.25 -2.85 -24.88
C ALA A 98 -5.40 -2.01 -25.85
N PRO A 99 -5.36 -2.35 -27.16
CA PRO A 99 -4.59 -1.61 -28.15
C PRO A 99 -4.93 -0.11 -28.22
N ARG A 100 -6.17 0.26 -27.91
CA ARG A 100 -6.68 1.64 -27.94
C ARG A 100 -6.87 2.26 -26.54
N ALA A 101 -6.27 1.70 -25.51
CA ALA A 101 -6.34 2.26 -24.17
C ALA A 101 -5.66 3.63 -24.11
N ASP A 102 -6.21 4.58 -23.34
CA ASP A 102 -5.60 5.92 -23.14
C ASP A 102 -4.21 5.84 -22.53
N SER A 103 -3.95 4.77 -21.81
CA SER A 103 -2.63 4.51 -21.29
C SER A 103 -1.58 4.43 -22.40
N ARG A 104 -1.91 3.97 -23.61
CA ARG A 104 -0.99 3.83 -24.76
C ARG A 104 -0.52 5.18 -25.31
N THR A 105 -1.33 6.22 -25.18
CA THR A 105 -1.05 7.57 -25.69
C THR A 105 -0.61 8.55 -24.61
N ALA A 106 -0.97 8.29 -23.35
CA ALA A 106 -0.56 9.13 -22.23
C ALA A 106 0.96 9.11 -22.02
N PRO A 107 1.60 10.28 -21.80
CA PRO A 107 3.04 10.35 -21.52
C PRO A 107 3.33 9.72 -20.15
N ASN A 108 3.76 8.46 -20.15
CA ASN A 108 4.14 7.76 -18.94
C ASN A 108 5.68 7.73 -18.82
N GLN A 109 6.23 8.61 -17.98
CA GLN A 109 7.68 8.67 -17.72
C GLN A 109 8.26 7.34 -17.19
N LYS A 110 7.45 6.45 -16.60
CA LYS A 110 7.87 5.09 -16.17
C LYS A 110 7.84 4.04 -17.27
N ARG A 111 7.12 4.27 -18.38
CA ARG A 111 7.31 3.46 -19.60
C ARG A 111 8.64 3.76 -20.27
N GLY A 112 9.21 4.94 -19.97
CA GLY A 112 10.64 5.13 -19.70
C GLY A 112 11.54 4.60 -20.79
N VAL A 113 11.27 5.02 -22.02
CA VAL A 113 12.16 4.78 -23.14
C VAL A 113 13.03 6.00 -23.29
N ASP A 114 14.20 5.99 -22.65
CA ASP A 114 15.25 6.94 -23.01
C ASP A 114 15.75 6.53 -24.40
N LEU A 115 15.41 7.31 -25.43
CA LEU A 115 15.85 7.08 -26.81
C LEU A 115 17.39 7.10 -26.96
N LYS A 116 18.12 7.61 -25.96
CA LYS A 116 19.59 7.60 -25.90
C LYS A 116 20.15 6.42 -25.08
N LYS A 117 19.33 5.72 -24.29
CA LYS A 117 19.69 4.55 -23.45
C LYS A 117 18.67 3.42 -23.62
N PHE A 118 18.43 3.05 -24.88
CA PHE A 118 17.40 2.11 -25.26
C PHE A 118 17.88 0.65 -25.07
N SER A 119 17.48 0.00 -23.97
CA SER A 119 17.85 -1.40 -23.71
C SER A 119 17.03 -2.38 -24.57
N TYR A 120 17.58 -3.58 -24.82
CA TYR A 120 16.84 -4.67 -25.47
C TYR A 120 15.54 -5.01 -24.71
N ASN A 121 15.55 -4.95 -23.38
CA ASN A 121 14.35 -5.17 -22.57
C ASN A 121 13.28 -4.09 -22.79
N ALA A 122 13.69 -2.83 -23.00
CA ALA A 122 12.77 -1.75 -23.33
C ALA A 122 12.15 -1.95 -24.72
N LEU A 123 12.95 -2.40 -25.71
CA LEU A 123 12.46 -2.75 -27.05
C LEU A 123 11.45 -3.90 -27.01
N ASP A 124 11.81 -5.01 -26.36
CA ASP A 124 10.94 -6.19 -26.28
C ASP A 124 9.62 -5.85 -25.60
N ARG A 125 9.64 -5.03 -24.54
CA ARG A 125 8.43 -4.54 -23.89
C ARG A 125 7.56 -3.72 -24.84
N LEU A 126 8.13 -2.81 -25.62
CA LEU A 126 7.37 -2.02 -26.61
C LEU A 126 6.72 -2.92 -27.67
N LEU A 127 7.47 -3.89 -28.20
CA LEU A 127 6.97 -4.87 -29.16
C LEU A 127 5.88 -5.76 -28.56
N ALA A 128 6.04 -6.20 -27.31
CA ALA A 128 5.04 -6.96 -26.58
C ALA A 128 3.75 -6.14 -26.46
N TYR A 129 3.83 -4.87 -26.06
CA TYR A 129 2.68 -3.98 -26.01
C TYR A 129 2.02 -3.80 -27.39
N GLN A 130 2.75 -3.77 -28.50
CA GLN A 130 2.17 -3.63 -29.84
C GLN A 130 1.39 -4.87 -30.30
N THR A 131 1.81 -6.06 -29.88
CA THR A 131 1.28 -7.34 -30.37
C THR A 131 0.30 -8.00 -29.41
N TYR A 132 0.42 -7.71 -28.11
CA TYR A 132 -0.47 -8.24 -27.08
C TYR A 132 -1.75 -7.42 -26.98
N ASP A 133 -2.87 -8.07 -27.24
CA ASP A 133 -4.22 -7.57 -26.96
C ASP A 133 -4.73 -8.23 -25.67
N GLY A 134 -4.63 -7.49 -24.57
CA GLY A 134 -5.10 -7.92 -23.25
C GLY A 134 -6.51 -7.44 -22.90
N GLU A 135 -7.29 -6.94 -23.86
CA GLU A 135 -8.65 -6.44 -23.61
C GLU A 135 -9.55 -7.52 -23.00
N LEU A 136 -10.27 -7.14 -21.94
CA LEU A 136 -11.29 -7.97 -21.33
C LEU A 136 -12.55 -7.93 -22.18
N LYS A 137 -12.95 -9.11 -22.65
CA LYS A 137 -14.11 -9.28 -23.52
C LYS A 137 -15.30 -9.73 -22.68
N ILE A 138 -16.31 -8.86 -22.58
CA ILE A 138 -17.60 -9.23 -21.99
C ILE A 138 -18.32 -10.15 -22.96
N THR A 139 -18.63 -11.37 -22.53
CA THR A 139 -19.30 -12.40 -23.34
C THR A 139 -20.80 -12.47 -23.06
N LYS A 140 -21.23 -12.02 -21.86
CA LYS A 140 -22.64 -11.95 -21.47
C LYS A 140 -22.85 -10.88 -20.42
N LEU A 141 -23.93 -10.12 -20.52
CA LEU A 141 -24.37 -9.14 -19.52
C LEU A 141 -25.90 -9.11 -19.45
N THR A 142 -26.46 -9.57 -18.33
CA THR A 142 -27.91 -9.71 -18.14
C THR A 142 -28.34 -9.28 -16.75
N ASP A 143 -29.63 -9.03 -16.56
CA ASP A 143 -30.22 -8.94 -15.23
C ASP A 143 -30.35 -10.33 -14.56
N SER A 144 -30.98 -10.36 -13.38
CA SER A 144 -31.25 -11.59 -12.62
C SER A 144 -32.15 -12.59 -13.37
N GLU A 145 -33.05 -12.10 -14.22
CA GLU A 145 -34.01 -12.88 -15.02
C GLU A 145 -33.41 -13.35 -16.36
N GLY A 146 -32.19 -12.92 -16.69
CA GLY A 146 -31.49 -13.31 -17.92
C GLY A 146 -31.78 -12.42 -19.12
N ARG A 147 -32.46 -11.27 -18.93
CA ARG A 147 -32.66 -10.28 -20.00
C ARG A 147 -31.38 -9.48 -20.22
N GLY A 148 -31.01 -9.26 -21.47
CA GLY A 148 -29.84 -8.44 -21.82
C GLY A 148 -29.98 -7.01 -21.31
N LEU A 149 -28.89 -6.45 -20.78
CA LEU A 149 -28.89 -5.08 -20.27
C LEU A 149 -28.27 -4.10 -21.27
N PRO A 150 -28.92 -2.95 -21.57
CA PRO A 150 -28.31 -1.89 -22.35
C PRO A 150 -27.04 -1.37 -21.66
N HIS A 151 -25.96 -1.23 -22.43
CA HIS A 151 -24.68 -0.82 -21.88
C HIS A 151 -23.77 -0.18 -22.93
N SER A 152 -22.73 0.49 -22.45
CA SER A 152 -21.65 1.04 -23.28
C SER A 152 -20.31 0.81 -22.61
N VAL A 153 -19.38 0.19 -23.35
CA VAL A 153 -17.98 0.10 -22.92
C VAL A 153 -17.24 1.34 -23.42
N VAL A 154 -16.71 2.11 -22.48
CA VAL A 154 -15.89 3.29 -22.72
C VAL A 154 -14.49 3.01 -22.18
N LYS A 155 -13.67 2.36 -23.02
CA LYS A 155 -12.28 1.98 -22.73
C LYS A 155 -12.17 1.15 -21.44
N THR A 156 -11.68 1.72 -20.34
CA THR A 156 -11.50 1.02 -19.05
C THR A 156 -12.74 1.06 -18.16
N MET A 157 -13.89 1.51 -18.70
CA MET A 157 -15.13 1.63 -17.95
C MET A 157 -16.30 1.02 -18.74
N LEU A 158 -17.26 0.49 -18.02
CA LEU A 158 -18.55 0.01 -18.52
C LEU A 158 -19.65 0.82 -17.83
N ARG A 159 -20.51 1.45 -18.63
CA ARG A 159 -21.77 2.03 -18.15
C ARG A 159 -22.89 1.03 -18.41
N LEU A 160 -23.62 0.68 -17.37
CA LEU A 160 -24.78 -0.20 -17.38
C LEU A 160 -26.04 0.63 -17.13
N ASP A 161 -26.96 0.71 -18.10
CA ASP A 161 -28.22 1.44 -17.90
C ASP A 161 -29.24 0.52 -17.22
N LEU A 162 -29.89 1.04 -16.17
CA LEU A 162 -30.83 0.26 -15.37
C LEU A 162 -32.21 0.25 -16.02
N PRO A 163 -32.97 -0.87 -15.94
CA PRO A 163 -34.32 -0.94 -16.51
C PRO A 163 -35.31 0.03 -15.84
N ARG A 164 -35.03 0.35 -14.58
CA ARG A 164 -35.75 1.33 -13.76
C ARG A 164 -34.74 2.02 -12.84
N PRO A 165 -35.01 3.27 -12.41
CA PRO A 165 -34.18 3.93 -11.42
C PRO A 165 -34.08 3.09 -10.14
N LEU A 166 -32.87 2.95 -9.61
CA LEU A 166 -32.56 2.28 -8.35
C LEU A 166 -32.68 3.30 -7.21
N LYS A 167 -33.73 3.19 -6.40
CA LYS A 167 -34.04 4.16 -5.35
C LYS A 167 -33.09 4.01 -4.14
N PRO A 168 -33.02 5.02 -3.26
CA PRO A 168 -32.32 4.91 -1.99
C PRO A 168 -32.80 3.70 -1.18
N GLY A 169 -31.86 2.92 -0.65
CA GLY A 169 -32.10 1.69 0.11
C GLY A 169 -32.41 0.45 -0.72
N GLU A 170 -32.59 0.57 -2.04
CA GLU A 170 -32.79 -0.59 -2.91
C GLU A 170 -31.46 -1.24 -3.33
N HIS A 171 -31.57 -2.45 -3.90
CA HIS A 171 -30.44 -3.14 -4.54
C HIS A 171 -30.80 -3.59 -5.96
N PHE A 172 -29.78 -3.78 -6.79
CA PHE A 172 -29.89 -4.32 -8.14
C PHE A 172 -28.94 -5.49 -8.35
N VAL A 173 -29.43 -6.55 -8.99
CA VAL A 173 -28.65 -7.76 -9.29
C VAL A 173 -28.46 -7.91 -10.79
N PHE A 174 -27.22 -8.05 -11.22
CA PHE A 174 -26.89 -8.37 -12.61
C PHE A 174 -25.84 -9.49 -12.70
N LYS A 175 -25.75 -10.10 -13.88
CA LYS A 175 -24.81 -11.16 -14.20
C LYS A 175 -23.91 -10.71 -15.34
N ILE A 176 -22.60 -10.88 -15.18
CA ILE A 176 -21.60 -10.53 -16.17
C ILE A 176 -20.64 -11.70 -16.37
N ALA A 177 -20.36 -12.05 -17.62
CA ALA A 177 -19.36 -13.05 -17.99
C ALA A 177 -18.31 -12.42 -18.90
N TRP A 178 -17.05 -12.84 -18.72
CA TRP A 178 -15.92 -12.26 -19.44
C TRP A 178 -14.78 -13.25 -19.65
N THR A 179 -13.88 -12.91 -20.56
CA THR A 179 -12.63 -13.63 -20.80
C THR A 179 -11.53 -12.68 -21.24
N TYR A 180 -10.27 -13.01 -20.90
CA TYR A 180 -9.10 -12.27 -21.38
C TYR A 180 -7.83 -13.14 -21.34
N PRO A 181 -6.86 -12.90 -22.24
CA PRO A 181 -5.56 -13.55 -22.19
C PRO A 181 -4.68 -12.92 -21.10
N ILE A 182 -3.92 -13.72 -20.36
CA ILE A 182 -3.05 -13.26 -19.29
C ILE A 182 -1.70 -12.84 -19.88
N ASN A 183 -1.16 -11.71 -19.45
CA ASN A 183 0.11 -11.17 -19.96
C ASN A 183 1.32 -11.91 -19.38
N ASP A 184 2.39 -11.99 -20.17
CA ASP A 184 3.73 -12.36 -19.67
C ASP A 184 4.30 -11.21 -18.83
N ALA A 185 4.43 -11.42 -17.53
CA ALA A 185 4.85 -10.40 -16.56
C ALA A 185 6.30 -9.93 -16.76
N LYS A 186 7.18 -10.73 -17.39
CA LYS A 186 8.56 -10.32 -17.70
C LYS A 186 8.61 -9.33 -18.85
N ARG A 187 7.67 -9.43 -19.79
CA ARG A 187 7.59 -8.57 -20.97
C ARG A 187 6.69 -7.37 -20.71
N ILE A 188 5.54 -7.59 -20.09
CA ILE A 188 4.52 -6.60 -19.75
C ILE A 188 4.32 -6.62 -18.24
N MET A 189 5.06 -5.75 -17.54
CA MET A 189 4.98 -5.63 -16.09
C MET A 189 3.68 -4.95 -15.67
N ALA A 190 2.91 -5.62 -14.81
CA ALA A 190 1.71 -5.10 -14.18
C ALA A 190 1.39 -5.87 -12.88
N ARG A 191 0.27 -5.52 -12.23
CA ARG A 191 -0.21 -6.23 -11.03
C ARG A 191 -0.78 -7.62 -11.34
N THR A 192 -1.09 -7.87 -12.61
CA THR A 192 -1.56 -9.16 -13.14
C THR A 192 -0.55 -9.69 -14.15
N GLY A 193 -0.48 -11.01 -14.28
CA GLY A 193 0.34 -11.68 -15.28
C GLY A 193 0.80 -13.05 -14.85
N TYR A 194 1.50 -13.73 -15.75
CA TYR A 194 2.24 -14.94 -15.44
C TYR A 194 3.75 -14.72 -15.60
N GLU A 195 4.55 -15.36 -14.76
CA GLU A 195 5.97 -15.53 -14.99
C GLU A 195 6.23 -16.92 -15.59
N PHE A 196 6.95 -16.97 -16.72
CA PHE A 196 7.36 -18.21 -17.36
C PHE A 196 8.79 -18.60 -16.93
N PHE A 197 8.94 -19.87 -16.56
CA PHE A 197 10.20 -20.52 -16.19
C PHE A 197 10.63 -21.41 -17.35
N LYS A 198 11.70 -21.03 -18.06
CA LYS A 198 12.10 -21.69 -19.32
C LYS A 198 12.68 -23.07 -19.08
N GLU A 199 13.30 -23.26 -17.93
CA GLU A 199 14.07 -24.44 -17.53
C GLU A 199 13.18 -25.67 -17.34
N ASP A 200 11.94 -25.47 -16.89
CA ASP A 200 10.95 -26.53 -16.64
C ASP A 200 9.63 -26.33 -17.42
N GLY A 201 9.49 -25.18 -18.09
CA GLY A 201 8.31 -24.81 -18.86
C GLY A 201 7.07 -24.53 -17.99
N ASN A 202 7.25 -24.27 -16.69
CA ASN A 202 6.19 -23.98 -15.75
C ASN A 202 5.91 -22.48 -15.63
N ARG A 203 4.78 -22.15 -14.99
CA ARG A 203 4.31 -20.78 -14.81
C ARG A 203 3.89 -20.50 -13.39
N ILE A 204 4.08 -19.27 -12.94
CA ILE A 204 3.42 -18.72 -11.76
C ILE A 204 2.46 -17.64 -12.22
N TYR A 205 1.21 -17.75 -11.82
CA TYR A 205 0.19 -16.74 -12.07
C TYR A 205 0.01 -15.87 -10.84
N THR A 206 0.06 -14.55 -11.02
CA THR A 206 -0.32 -13.55 -10.02
C THR A 206 -1.42 -12.70 -10.64
N ILE A 207 -2.64 -12.81 -10.15
CA ILE A 207 -3.84 -12.30 -10.81
C ILE A 207 -4.55 -11.30 -9.89
N ALA A 208 -4.52 -10.04 -10.29
CA ALA A 208 -5.19 -8.91 -9.65
C ALA A 208 -5.90 -8.07 -10.73
N GLN A 209 -6.85 -7.21 -10.36
CA GLN A 209 -7.56 -6.34 -11.32
C GLN A 209 -8.22 -7.11 -12.49
N TRP A 210 -8.66 -8.34 -12.22
CA TRP A 210 -8.97 -9.36 -13.23
C TRP A 210 -10.47 -9.49 -13.56
N PHE A 211 -11.31 -8.80 -12.81
CA PHE A 211 -12.76 -8.86 -12.93
C PHE A 211 -13.37 -7.46 -13.04
N PRO A 212 -14.58 -7.34 -13.62
CA PRO A 212 -15.35 -6.10 -13.60
C PRO A 212 -15.69 -5.67 -12.17
N ARG A 213 -15.14 -4.53 -11.71
CA ARG A 213 -15.27 -4.04 -10.33
C ARG A 213 -16.19 -2.83 -10.28
N MET A 214 -17.14 -2.76 -9.33
CA MET A 214 -18.04 -1.62 -9.22
C MET A 214 -17.24 -0.35 -8.95
N ALA A 215 -17.49 0.69 -9.76
CA ALA A 215 -16.97 2.01 -9.47
C ALA A 215 -17.61 2.54 -8.20
N ALA A 216 -16.86 3.28 -7.38
CA ALA A 216 -17.45 3.94 -6.22
C ALA A 216 -18.41 5.06 -6.66
N TYR A 217 -19.55 5.16 -5.99
CA TYR A 217 -20.43 6.34 -6.04
C TYR A 217 -20.27 7.12 -4.74
N THR A 218 -19.99 8.42 -4.84
CA THR A 218 -19.57 9.25 -3.70
C THR A 218 -20.33 10.57 -3.66
N ASP A 219 -20.42 11.14 -2.46
CA ASP A 219 -21.05 12.43 -2.18
C ASP A 219 -20.39 13.61 -2.92
N TYR A 220 -19.09 13.56 -3.17
CA TYR A 220 -18.33 14.67 -3.74
C TYR A 220 -18.07 14.57 -5.25
N ALA A 221 -18.13 13.37 -5.83
CA ALA A 221 -17.81 13.16 -7.25
C ALA A 221 -18.88 12.39 -8.02
N GLY A 222 -19.95 11.93 -7.36
CA GLY A 222 -20.84 10.93 -7.94
C GLY A 222 -20.03 9.68 -8.29
N TRP A 223 -20.09 9.24 -9.54
CA TRP A 223 -19.34 8.09 -10.02
C TRP A 223 -17.84 8.38 -10.22
N ILE A 224 -16.99 7.57 -9.58
CA ILE A 224 -15.54 7.56 -9.84
C ILE A 224 -15.26 6.76 -11.13
N ASN A 225 -15.40 7.43 -12.28
CA ASN A 225 -15.33 6.80 -13.60
C ASN A 225 -14.18 7.30 -14.50
N LYS A 226 -13.11 7.84 -13.91
CA LYS A 226 -11.91 8.24 -14.65
C LYS A 226 -11.24 7.01 -15.27
N GLN A 227 -10.65 7.20 -16.45
CA GLN A 227 -9.96 6.12 -17.16
C GLN A 227 -8.69 5.68 -16.41
N PHE A 228 -8.48 4.37 -16.32
CA PHE A 228 -7.30 3.81 -15.66
C PHE A 228 -6.07 3.89 -16.57
N LEU A 229 -5.06 4.65 -16.14
CA LEU A 229 -3.81 4.88 -16.89
C LEU A 229 -2.64 4.01 -16.40
N GLY A 230 -2.91 2.99 -15.57
CA GLY A 230 -1.89 2.11 -14.98
C GLY A 230 -1.27 2.66 -13.69
N THR A 231 -1.52 3.92 -13.38
CA THR A 231 -1.11 4.61 -12.15
C THR A 231 -2.30 5.42 -11.64
N GLY A 232 -2.77 5.15 -10.43
CA GLY A 232 -3.94 5.81 -9.84
C GLY A 232 -4.43 5.04 -8.61
N GLU A 233 -5.27 5.69 -7.80
CA GLU A 233 -5.97 5.04 -6.70
C GLU A 233 -7.17 4.23 -7.21
N PHE A 234 -7.51 3.16 -6.49
CA PHE A 234 -8.66 2.29 -6.79
C PHE A 234 -9.76 2.56 -5.78
N THR A 235 -10.65 3.50 -6.11
CA THR A 235 -11.83 3.78 -5.31
C THR A 235 -12.91 2.77 -5.68
N LEU A 236 -13.13 1.80 -4.80
CA LEU A 236 -14.04 0.67 -4.98
C LEU A 236 -15.00 0.61 -3.78
N GLU A 237 -16.19 0.10 -4.01
CA GLU A 237 -17.10 -0.24 -2.92
C GLU A 237 -16.58 -1.45 -2.13
N PHE A 238 -16.91 -1.50 -0.84
CA PHE A 238 -16.72 -2.72 -0.05
C PHE A 238 -17.86 -3.70 -0.35
N GLY A 239 -17.62 -4.98 -0.10
CA GLY A 239 -18.65 -6.01 -0.15
C GLY A 239 -18.14 -7.40 0.17
N ASP A 240 -19.05 -8.37 0.04
CA ASP A 240 -18.74 -9.77 0.28
C ASP A 240 -18.45 -10.50 -1.03
N TYR A 241 -17.45 -11.37 -1.00
CA TYR A 241 -16.96 -12.12 -2.15
C TYR A 241 -17.07 -13.61 -1.86
N LYS A 242 -17.79 -14.34 -2.71
CA LYS A 242 -17.75 -15.79 -2.83
C LYS A 242 -17.09 -16.12 -4.16
N VAL A 243 -15.93 -16.77 -4.13
CA VAL A 243 -15.15 -17.00 -5.35
C VAL A 243 -14.80 -18.47 -5.48
N ALA A 244 -15.23 -19.07 -6.59
CA ALA A 244 -14.84 -20.40 -7.02
C ALA A 244 -13.78 -20.30 -8.13
N LEU A 245 -12.56 -20.75 -7.85
CA LEU A 245 -11.41 -20.72 -8.75
C LEU A 245 -11.10 -22.14 -9.23
N THR A 246 -11.40 -22.43 -10.49
CA THR A 246 -11.03 -23.68 -11.16
C THR A 246 -9.64 -23.54 -11.76
N THR A 247 -8.72 -24.41 -11.35
CA THR A 247 -7.32 -24.46 -11.83
C THR A 247 -6.94 -25.89 -12.22
N PRO A 248 -5.79 -26.12 -12.87
CA PRO A 248 -5.20 -27.45 -12.94
C PRO A 248 -5.14 -28.11 -11.54
N ASP A 249 -5.30 -29.43 -11.49
CA ASP A 249 -5.42 -30.19 -10.23
C ASP A 249 -4.11 -30.28 -9.43
N ASP A 250 -2.97 -30.01 -10.07
CA ASP A 250 -1.65 -29.89 -9.47
C ASP A 250 -1.29 -28.47 -8.99
N HIS A 251 -2.15 -27.47 -9.23
CA HIS A 251 -1.91 -26.12 -8.73
C HIS A 251 -2.28 -26.00 -7.25
N VAL A 252 -1.45 -25.25 -6.53
CA VAL A 252 -1.77 -24.66 -5.23
C VAL A 252 -2.25 -23.23 -5.47
N VAL A 253 -3.28 -22.80 -4.74
CA VAL A 253 -3.89 -21.47 -4.90
C VAL A 253 -3.82 -20.70 -3.58
N ALA A 254 -3.29 -19.48 -3.65
CA ALA A 254 -3.46 -18.46 -2.62
C ALA A 254 -4.46 -17.43 -3.13
N ALA A 255 -5.39 -16.98 -2.28
CA ALA A 255 -6.35 -15.98 -2.67
C ALA A 255 -6.76 -15.10 -1.48
N THR A 256 -7.36 -13.95 -1.76
CA THR A 256 -8.07 -13.16 -0.77
C THR A 256 -9.17 -14.01 -0.12
N GLY A 257 -9.36 -13.83 1.19
CA GLY A 257 -10.41 -14.51 1.95
C GLY A 257 -10.00 -15.85 2.57
N VAL A 258 -11.00 -16.59 3.03
CA VAL A 258 -10.86 -17.86 3.76
C VAL A 258 -11.23 -19.01 2.84
N LEU A 259 -10.34 -20.01 2.72
CA LEU A 259 -10.62 -21.25 2.01
C LEU A 259 -11.75 -22.03 2.69
N ARG A 260 -12.77 -22.44 1.93
CA ARG A 260 -13.99 -23.09 2.43
C ARG A 260 -14.11 -24.58 2.14
N ASN A 261 -13.34 -25.12 1.20
CA ASN A 261 -13.37 -26.54 0.85
C ASN A 261 -11.99 -27.22 0.93
N PRO A 262 -11.22 -27.07 2.03
CA PRO A 262 -9.88 -27.66 2.13
C PRO A 262 -9.88 -29.19 1.97
N GLU A 263 -10.97 -29.88 2.31
CA GLU A 263 -11.13 -31.34 2.14
C GLU A 263 -11.11 -31.79 0.67
N GLU A 264 -11.53 -30.92 -0.24
CA GLU A 264 -11.60 -31.21 -1.68
C GLU A 264 -10.29 -30.87 -2.40
N VAL A 265 -9.50 -29.93 -1.87
CA VAL A 265 -8.35 -29.36 -2.57
C VAL A 265 -7.00 -29.61 -1.91
N LEU A 266 -6.96 -30.04 -0.66
CA LEU A 266 -5.74 -30.38 0.06
C LEU A 266 -5.73 -31.86 0.45
N SER A 267 -4.55 -32.48 0.41
CA SER A 267 -4.38 -33.83 0.96
C SER A 267 -4.61 -33.84 2.47
N SER A 268 -4.89 -35.01 3.06
CA SER A 268 -4.99 -35.15 4.52
C SER A 268 -3.74 -34.63 5.24
N VAL A 269 -2.55 -34.99 4.73
CA VAL A 269 -1.26 -34.56 5.29
C VAL A 269 -1.08 -33.03 5.21
N GLN A 270 -1.48 -32.40 4.10
CA GLN A 270 -1.43 -30.94 3.95
C GLN A 270 -2.38 -30.26 4.94
N ARG A 271 -3.59 -30.80 5.15
CA ARG A 271 -4.54 -30.27 6.15
C ARG A 271 -4.01 -30.38 7.58
N GLU A 272 -3.39 -31.50 7.93
CA GLU A 272 -2.73 -31.68 9.23
C GLU A 272 -1.62 -30.65 9.45
N ARG A 273 -0.77 -30.42 8.44
CA ARG A 273 0.30 -29.40 8.50
C ARG A 273 -0.26 -27.99 8.61
N LEU A 274 -1.35 -27.66 7.90
CA LEU A 274 -2.02 -26.37 8.01
C LEU A 274 -2.63 -26.16 9.40
N ALA A 275 -3.25 -27.18 9.98
CA ALA A 275 -3.74 -27.13 11.36
C ALA A 275 -2.61 -26.93 12.37
N LYS A 276 -1.47 -27.62 12.17
CA LYS A 276 -0.26 -27.44 12.97
C LYS A 276 0.32 -26.02 12.84
N ALA A 277 0.35 -25.47 11.64
CA ALA A 277 0.80 -24.09 11.38
C ALA A 277 0.00 -23.08 12.21
N GLY A 278 -1.31 -23.31 12.39
CA GLY A 278 -2.18 -22.48 13.22
C GLY A 278 -1.88 -22.49 14.73
N GLN A 279 -0.99 -23.37 15.19
CA GLN A 279 -0.56 -23.47 16.58
C GLN A 279 0.91 -23.03 16.77
N GLU A 280 1.67 -22.94 15.69
CA GLU A 280 3.09 -22.60 15.73
C GLU A 280 3.28 -21.10 15.53
N THR A 281 4.06 -20.46 16.40
CA THR A 281 4.29 -19.01 16.42
C THR A 281 5.76 -18.64 16.32
N LYS A 282 6.66 -19.63 16.35
CA LYS A 282 8.11 -19.44 16.34
C LYS A 282 8.74 -19.78 14.99
N ARG A 283 8.18 -20.71 14.22
CA ARG A 283 8.75 -21.15 12.93
C ARG A 283 7.66 -21.50 11.92
N PRO A 284 7.81 -21.16 10.62
CA PRO A 284 6.91 -21.63 9.59
C PRO A 284 6.84 -23.16 9.52
N VAL A 285 5.64 -23.67 9.30
CA VAL A 285 5.38 -25.07 8.97
C VAL A 285 5.09 -25.14 7.48
N PHE A 286 5.84 -25.97 6.74
CA PHE A 286 5.51 -26.27 5.36
C PHE A 286 4.19 -27.03 5.28
N VAL A 287 3.19 -26.40 4.67
CA VAL A 287 1.93 -27.04 4.27
C VAL A 287 2.18 -27.86 3.01
N VAL A 288 2.80 -27.24 2.00
CA VAL A 288 3.32 -27.91 0.79
C VAL A 288 4.85 -27.84 0.83
N THR A 289 5.52 -28.99 0.83
CA THR A 289 6.99 -29.02 1.00
C THR A 289 7.74 -28.72 -0.31
N PRO A 290 9.02 -28.34 -0.23
CA PRO A 290 9.88 -28.20 -1.42
C PRO A 290 9.92 -29.46 -2.29
N GLU A 291 9.89 -30.65 -1.69
CA GLU A 291 9.90 -31.94 -2.38
C GLU A 291 8.57 -32.19 -3.11
N GLU A 292 7.44 -31.86 -2.48
CA GLU A 292 6.11 -31.97 -3.08
C GLU A 292 5.98 -31.01 -4.28
N ALA A 293 6.38 -29.74 -4.13
CA ALA A 293 6.39 -28.77 -5.21
C ALA A 293 7.29 -29.21 -6.38
N LYS A 294 8.51 -29.70 -6.07
CA LYS A 294 9.45 -30.23 -7.08
C LYS A 294 8.89 -31.47 -7.80
N ALA A 295 8.10 -32.30 -7.12
CA ALA A 295 7.44 -33.44 -7.76
C ALA A 295 6.31 -32.98 -8.69
N ALA A 296 5.49 -32.01 -8.25
CA ALA A 296 4.40 -31.44 -9.05
C ALA A 296 4.92 -30.77 -10.34
N GLU A 297 6.05 -30.07 -10.28
CA GLU A 297 6.69 -29.43 -11.44
C GLU A 297 7.01 -30.36 -12.61
N LYS A 298 7.12 -31.67 -12.37
CA LYS A 298 7.39 -32.68 -13.41
C LYS A 298 6.12 -33.12 -14.14
N GLY A 299 4.96 -32.91 -13.53
CA GLY A 299 3.66 -33.29 -14.06
C GLY A 299 3.08 -32.22 -14.98
N ARG A 300 2.16 -32.65 -15.86
CA ARG A 300 1.22 -31.78 -16.60
C ARG A 300 -0.14 -32.47 -16.69
N PRO A 301 -0.79 -32.74 -15.54
CA PRO A 301 -2.08 -33.41 -15.53
C PRO A 301 -3.14 -32.57 -16.24
N LYS A 302 -4.13 -33.25 -16.83
CA LYS A 302 -5.27 -32.62 -17.52
C LYS A 302 -6.48 -32.43 -16.60
N GLY A 303 -6.39 -32.89 -15.36
CA GLY A 303 -7.46 -32.76 -14.38
C GLY A 303 -7.58 -31.34 -13.88
N ARG A 304 -8.68 -31.07 -13.18
CA ARG A 304 -9.02 -29.75 -12.66
C ARG A 304 -9.56 -29.87 -11.25
N LYS A 305 -9.33 -28.85 -10.44
CA LYS A 305 -9.87 -28.71 -9.09
C LYS A 305 -10.43 -27.30 -8.89
N THR A 306 -11.45 -27.18 -8.07
CA THR A 306 -12.08 -25.90 -7.75
C THR A 306 -11.80 -25.51 -6.31
N TRP A 307 -11.12 -24.38 -6.10
CA TRP A 307 -10.90 -23.79 -4.79
C TRP A 307 -12.01 -22.79 -4.49
N ARG A 308 -12.60 -22.83 -3.30
CA ARG A 308 -13.70 -21.94 -2.89
C ARG A 308 -13.22 -21.02 -1.76
N PHE A 309 -13.23 -19.72 -2.00
CA PHE A 309 -12.84 -18.70 -1.03
C PHE A 309 -14.01 -17.78 -0.71
N GLU A 310 -14.05 -17.32 0.54
CA GLU A 310 -14.98 -16.29 0.98
C GLU A 310 -14.26 -15.14 1.69
N ALA A 311 -14.55 -13.91 1.32
CA ALA A 311 -14.07 -12.71 2.00
C ALA A 311 -15.26 -11.80 2.31
N ALA A 312 -15.36 -11.34 3.56
CA ALA A 312 -16.42 -10.42 3.98
C ALA A 312 -15.86 -9.00 4.12
N ASN A 313 -16.65 -8.01 3.71
CA ASN A 313 -16.31 -6.60 3.83
C ASN A 313 -14.89 -6.24 3.32
N VAL A 314 -14.57 -6.68 2.09
CA VAL A 314 -13.33 -6.32 1.40
C VAL A 314 -13.63 -5.48 0.16
N ARG A 315 -12.61 -4.79 -0.35
CA ARG A 315 -12.75 -3.91 -1.53
C ARG A 315 -12.36 -4.56 -2.86
N ASP A 316 -11.61 -5.66 -2.82
CA ASP A 316 -11.07 -6.31 -4.01
C ASP A 316 -10.67 -7.75 -3.70
N PHE A 317 -10.48 -8.55 -4.76
CA PHE A 317 -10.13 -9.96 -4.68
C PHE A 317 -8.97 -10.28 -5.64
N ALA A 318 -7.88 -10.84 -5.12
CA ALA A 318 -6.74 -11.29 -5.91
C ALA A 318 -6.41 -12.74 -5.61
N PHE A 319 -5.75 -13.42 -6.54
CA PHE A 319 -5.26 -14.77 -6.33
C PHE A 319 -3.93 -15.02 -7.04
N ALA A 320 -3.23 -16.05 -6.60
CA ALA A 320 -2.05 -16.61 -7.24
C ALA A 320 -2.24 -18.11 -7.40
N SER A 321 -1.70 -18.67 -8.48
CA SER A 321 -1.86 -20.10 -8.80
C SER A 321 -0.60 -20.65 -9.46
N SER A 322 -0.11 -21.80 -8.99
CA SER A 322 0.98 -22.53 -9.63
C SER A 322 1.17 -23.93 -9.03
N ARG A 323 1.66 -24.86 -9.84
CA ARG A 323 2.25 -26.13 -9.36
C ARG A 323 3.62 -25.97 -8.72
N LYS A 324 4.32 -24.84 -8.96
CA LYS A 324 5.65 -24.56 -8.40
C LYS A 324 5.59 -24.16 -6.92
N PHE A 325 4.41 -23.88 -6.37
CA PHE A 325 4.31 -23.31 -5.03
C PHE A 325 4.64 -24.31 -3.94
N ILE A 326 5.74 -24.00 -3.25
CA ILE A 326 5.99 -24.30 -1.85
C ILE A 326 5.08 -23.38 -1.04
N TRP A 327 4.44 -23.91 0.00
CA TRP A 327 3.56 -23.16 0.87
C TRP A 327 3.98 -23.38 2.32
N ASP A 328 4.42 -22.33 2.99
CA ASP A 328 4.65 -22.33 4.43
C ASP A 328 3.70 -21.36 5.15
N ALA A 329 3.42 -21.66 6.41
CA ALA A 329 2.50 -20.88 7.23
C ALA A 329 2.87 -20.94 8.71
N MET A 330 2.49 -19.91 9.47
CA MET A 330 2.53 -19.89 10.92
C MET A 330 1.44 -18.99 11.49
N ALA A 331 1.08 -19.19 12.75
CA ALA A 331 0.27 -18.24 13.48
C ALA A 331 1.10 -17.02 13.89
N VAL A 332 0.49 -15.84 13.84
CA VAL A 332 1.07 -14.60 14.36
C VAL A 332 0.92 -14.59 15.87
N ALA A 333 2.05 -14.53 16.58
CA ALA A 333 2.08 -14.57 18.05
C ALA A 333 1.17 -13.50 18.67
N GLY A 334 0.36 -13.91 19.65
CA GLY A 334 -0.52 -12.99 20.40
C GLY A 334 -1.66 -12.35 19.60
N THR A 335 -1.87 -12.74 18.33
CA THR A 335 -2.84 -12.08 17.45
C THR A 335 -3.99 -13.02 17.11
N LYS A 336 -5.20 -12.63 17.55
CA LYS A 336 -6.43 -13.35 17.25
C LYS A 336 -7.53 -12.39 16.83
N VAL A 337 -8.36 -12.82 15.87
CA VAL A 337 -9.60 -12.14 15.47
C VAL A 337 -10.74 -13.12 15.69
N ASP A 338 -11.75 -12.73 16.46
CA ASP A 338 -12.88 -13.60 16.84
C ASP A 338 -12.45 -14.96 17.41
N GLY A 339 -11.40 -14.95 18.24
CA GLY A 339 -10.83 -16.15 18.86
C GLY A 339 -9.99 -17.04 17.94
N ARG A 340 -9.90 -16.73 16.63
CA ARG A 340 -9.10 -17.48 15.65
C ARG A 340 -7.70 -16.88 15.50
N PRO A 341 -6.64 -17.69 15.36
CA PRO A 341 -5.29 -17.18 15.12
C PRO A 341 -5.23 -16.43 13.80
N VAL A 342 -4.55 -15.28 13.79
CA VAL A 342 -4.16 -14.64 12.54
C VAL A 342 -3.01 -15.44 11.95
N MET A 343 -3.12 -15.78 10.67
CA MET A 343 -2.13 -16.58 9.96
C MET A 343 -1.24 -15.70 9.10
N ALA A 344 0.08 -15.95 9.16
CA ALA A 344 1.04 -15.51 8.16
C ALA A 344 1.31 -16.69 7.21
N MET A 345 1.22 -16.46 5.91
CA MET A 345 1.39 -17.49 4.89
C MET A 345 2.19 -16.95 3.72
N SER A 346 3.10 -17.75 3.18
CA SER A 346 3.81 -17.44 1.94
C SER A 346 3.73 -18.59 0.96
N LEU A 347 3.55 -18.26 -0.31
CA LEU A 347 3.61 -19.22 -1.41
C LEU A 347 4.66 -18.76 -2.39
N TYR A 348 5.57 -19.66 -2.73
CA TYR A 348 6.72 -19.32 -3.56
C TYR A 348 7.33 -20.55 -4.25
N PRO A 349 8.11 -20.38 -5.32
CA PRO A 349 8.81 -21.49 -5.93
C PRO A 349 10.21 -21.69 -5.35
N LYS A 350 10.84 -22.81 -5.70
CA LYS A 350 12.20 -23.18 -5.27
C LYS A 350 13.26 -22.12 -5.62
N GLU A 351 13.05 -21.33 -6.68
CA GLU A 351 13.95 -20.25 -7.11
C GLU A 351 14.02 -19.11 -6.06
N GLY A 352 13.05 -19.01 -5.16
CA GLY A 352 13.07 -18.09 -4.02
C GLY A 352 13.91 -18.57 -2.83
N MET A 353 14.36 -19.82 -2.81
CA MET A 353 15.16 -20.39 -1.73
C MET A 353 16.66 -20.11 -1.90
N PRO A 354 17.44 -19.96 -0.81
CA PRO A 354 17.07 -20.14 0.59
C PRO A 354 16.60 -18.83 1.26
N LEU A 355 16.16 -17.83 0.49
CA LEU A 355 15.77 -16.53 1.04
C LEU A 355 14.34 -16.58 1.59
N TRP A 356 13.39 -17.03 0.78
CA TRP A 356 11.97 -16.89 1.09
C TRP A 356 11.48 -17.89 2.13
N ASP A 357 12.04 -19.11 2.17
CA ASP A 357 11.81 -20.10 3.22
C ASP A 357 12.34 -19.69 4.59
N LYS A 358 13.33 -18.78 4.63
CA LYS A 358 13.87 -18.26 5.89
C LYS A 358 13.17 -17.02 6.39
N TYR A 359 12.68 -16.17 5.49
CA TYR A 359 12.29 -14.80 5.86
C TYR A 359 10.88 -14.40 5.44
N SER A 360 10.27 -15.00 4.41
CA SER A 360 9.01 -14.48 3.85
C SER A 360 7.88 -14.52 4.88
N THR A 361 7.59 -15.71 5.41
CA THR A 361 6.50 -15.87 6.38
C THR A 361 6.77 -15.17 7.71
N HIS A 362 8.05 -15.08 8.12
CA HIS A 362 8.45 -14.28 9.27
C HIS A 362 8.22 -12.77 9.05
N ALA A 363 8.52 -12.25 7.86
CA ALA A 363 8.29 -10.85 7.54
C ALA A 363 6.78 -10.53 7.52
N VAL A 364 5.96 -11.43 6.97
CA VAL A 364 4.50 -11.32 7.02
C VAL A 364 3.99 -11.33 8.46
N ALA A 365 4.47 -12.25 9.30
CA ALA A 365 4.10 -12.32 10.71
C ALA A 365 4.54 -11.07 11.50
N HIS A 366 5.71 -10.52 11.18
CA HIS A 366 6.22 -9.29 11.79
C HIS A 366 5.42 -8.05 11.40
N ALA A 367 4.95 -7.97 10.15
CA ALA A 367 4.07 -6.89 9.72
C ALA A 367 2.74 -6.85 10.52
N GLY A 368 2.41 -7.93 11.25
CA GLY A 368 1.28 -8.02 12.18
C GLY A 368 1.54 -7.55 13.60
N LEU A 369 2.57 -6.74 13.88
CA LEU A 369 2.66 -6.02 15.17
C LEU A 369 1.39 -5.16 15.35
N ASN A 370 0.64 -5.39 16.44
CA ASN A 370 -0.59 -4.66 16.78
C ASN A 370 -0.31 -3.18 17.09
N ALA A 371 -0.09 -2.37 16.05
CA ALA A 371 -0.05 -0.92 16.15
C ALA A 371 -1.46 -0.35 15.99
N VAL A 372 -1.90 0.47 16.95
CA VAL A 372 -3.13 1.24 16.84
C VAL A 372 -2.77 2.60 16.24
N VAL A 373 -3.31 2.93 15.06
CA VAL A 373 -3.19 4.27 14.48
C VAL A 373 -4.26 5.15 15.12
N THR A 374 -3.85 6.20 15.82
CA THR A 374 -4.76 7.06 16.59
C THR A 374 -4.19 8.47 16.75
N ASP A 375 -5.08 9.45 16.90
CA ASP A 375 -4.81 10.79 17.42
C ASP A 375 -5.57 11.06 18.74
N ASP A 376 -6.14 10.02 19.36
CA ASP A 376 -6.81 10.10 20.66
C ASP A 376 -5.76 10.13 21.78
N GLU A 377 -5.74 11.22 22.53
CA GLU A 377 -4.80 11.42 23.64
C GLU A 377 -4.85 10.31 24.68
N ALA A 378 -6.04 9.81 25.02
CA ALA A 378 -6.22 8.79 26.04
C ALA A 378 -5.75 7.41 25.58
N VAL A 379 -5.81 7.13 24.27
CA VAL A 379 -5.22 5.94 23.67
C VAL A 379 -3.70 6.06 23.67
N ILE A 380 -3.15 7.20 23.24
CA ILE A 380 -1.70 7.46 23.22
C ILE A 380 -1.12 7.35 24.64
N ARG A 381 -1.78 7.94 25.63
CA ARG A 381 -1.38 7.86 27.05
C ARG A 381 -1.42 6.44 27.59
N ARG A 382 -2.31 5.57 27.12
CA ARG A 382 -2.38 4.17 27.58
C ARG A 382 -1.44 3.24 26.84
N ALA A 383 -0.88 3.66 25.70
CA ALA A 383 0.00 2.81 24.91
C ALA A 383 1.29 2.44 25.68
N PRO A 384 1.73 1.18 25.60
CA PRO A 384 3.00 0.74 26.22
C PRO A 384 4.23 1.28 25.48
N GLY A 385 4.06 1.74 24.24
CA GLY A 385 5.06 2.46 23.46
C GLY A 385 4.39 3.24 22.32
N VAL A 386 5.03 4.31 21.88
CA VAL A 386 4.49 5.23 20.88
C VAL A 386 5.46 5.36 19.71
N ILE A 387 4.95 5.33 18.49
CA ILE A 387 5.71 5.63 17.28
C ILE A 387 5.13 6.91 16.70
N LEU A 388 5.98 7.93 16.51
CA LEU A 388 5.64 9.13 15.76
C LEU A 388 6.28 9.03 14.36
N PRO A 389 5.54 8.53 13.35
CA PRO A 389 5.98 8.62 11.97
C PRO A 389 5.78 10.05 11.45
N GLY A 390 6.53 10.41 10.42
CA GLY A 390 6.21 11.63 9.68
C GLY A 390 6.89 11.71 8.32
N VAL A 391 6.19 12.34 7.39
CA VAL A 391 6.68 12.79 6.07
C VAL A 391 6.17 14.21 5.83
N GLY A 392 6.82 14.96 4.95
CA GLY A 392 6.44 16.34 4.66
C GLY A 392 7.31 17.34 5.41
N ALA A 393 6.81 18.58 5.55
CA ALA A 393 7.58 19.68 6.12
C ALA A 393 7.36 19.84 7.63
N ALA A 394 8.36 20.39 8.32
CA ALA A 394 8.29 20.61 9.76
C ALA A 394 7.13 21.54 10.17
N ALA A 395 6.88 22.62 9.41
CA ALA A 395 5.79 23.55 9.69
C ALA A 395 4.42 22.86 9.70
N ASP A 396 4.11 22.12 8.62
CA ASP A 396 2.84 21.38 8.49
C ASP A 396 2.69 20.32 9.58
N THR A 397 3.80 19.65 9.93
CA THR A 397 3.82 18.65 11.00
C THR A 397 3.48 19.27 12.34
N MET A 398 4.11 20.39 12.68
CA MET A 398 3.87 21.08 13.94
C MET A 398 2.48 21.68 14.02
N GLU A 399 1.96 22.25 12.93
CA GLU A 399 0.58 22.73 12.86
C GLU A 399 -0.43 21.59 13.10
N ASN A 400 -0.19 20.41 12.52
CA ASN A 400 -1.03 19.23 12.74
C ASN A 400 -0.94 18.72 14.19
N LEU A 401 0.24 18.71 14.80
CA LEU A 401 0.39 18.29 16.19
C LEU A 401 -0.26 19.29 17.16
N VAL A 402 -0.15 20.59 16.90
CA VAL A 402 -0.78 21.64 17.71
C VAL A 402 -2.30 21.60 17.59
N SER A 403 -2.83 21.53 16.37
CA SER A 403 -4.29 21.51 16.13
C SER A 403 -4.99 20.29 16.71
N ARG A 404 -4.28 19.18 16.89
CA ARG A 404 -4.77 17.96 17.53
C ARG A 404 -4.43 17.86 19.02
N ASN A 405 -3.87 18.92 19.61
CA ASN A 405 -3.41 18.94 21.01
C ASN A 405 -2.40 17.83 21.38
N LEU A 406 -1.62 17.36 20.40
CA LEU A 406 -0.69 16.25 20.58
C LEU A 406 0.71 16.68 21.03
N THR A 407 1.07 17.96 20.93
CA THR A 407 2.40 18.45 21.36
C THR A 407 2.66 18.17 22.84
N GLY A 408 1.69 18.53 23.71
CA GLY A 408 1.75 18.25 25.14
C GLY A 408 1.69 16.76 25.46
N VAL A 409 0.90 15.98 24.71
CA VAL A 409 0.79 14.52 24.87
C VAL A 409 2.13 13.84 24.59
N ILE A 410 2.80 14.23 23.51
CA ILE A 410 4.10 13.67 23.10
C ILE A 410 5.16 13.99 24.15
N ALA A 411 5.25 15.25 24.58
CA ALA A 411 6.16 15.66 25.64
C ALA A 411 5.91 14.88 26.93
N GLU A 412 4.64 14.71 27.31
CA GLU A 412 4.25 13.93 28.50
C GLU A 412 4.68 12.46 28.38
N VAL A 413 4.35 11.79 27.28
CA VAL A 413 4.71 10.37 27.05
C VAL A 413 6.22 10.15 27.18
N ILE A 414 7.02 11.04 26.57
CA ILE A 414 8.49 10.97 26.65
C ILE A 414 8.96 11.26 28.07
N SER A 415 8.40 12.27 28.75
CA SER A 415 8.79 12.62 30.12
C SER A 415 8.47 11.51 31.14
N LEU A 416 7.40 10.73 30.90
CA LEU A 416 7.03 9.57 31.71
C LEU A 416 7.91 8.34 31.46
N GLY A 417 8.93 8.44 30.60
CA GLY A 417 9.83 7.33 30.30
C GLY A 417 9.19 6.23 29.45
N LYS A 418 8.06 6.49 28.78
CA LYS A 418 7.46 5.51 27.87
C LYS A 418 8.33 5.38 26.61
N PRO A 419 8.58 4.15 26.12
CA PRO A 419 9.30 3.95 24.88
C PRO A 419 8.68 4.72 23.72
N PHE A 420 9.48 5.59 23.09
CA PHE A 420 9.05 6.45 22.01
C PHE A 420 9.98 6.30 20.82
N LEU A 421 9.42 6.14 19.61
CA LEU A 421 10.18 6.06 18.36
C LEU A 421 9.75 7.16 17.38
N GLY A 422 10.64 8.11 17.09
CA GLY A 422 10.46 9.09 16.02
C GLY A 422 11.05 8.59 14.69
N VAL A 423 10.31 8.71 13.57
CA VAL A 423 10.81 8.27 12.25
C VAL A 423 10.76 9.42 11.24
N CYS A 424 11.90 9.69 10.60
CA CYS A 424 12.12 10.72 9.58
C CYS A 424 11.68 12.11 10.06
N MET A 425 10.52 12.61 9.63
CA MET A 425 10.01 13.89 10.14
C MET A 425 9.65 13.80 11.63
N GLY A 426 9.23 12.64 12.11
CA GLY A 426 9.03 12.40 13.54
C GLY A 426 10.32 12.50 14.37
N MET A 427 11.50 12.31 13.78
CA MET A 427 12.77 12.62 14.43
C MET A 427 13.03 14.13 14.45
N GLN A 428 12.88 14.79 13.30
CA GLN A 428 13.17 16.22 13.13
C GLN A 428 12.23 17.12 13.95
N ALA A 429 10.95 16.74 14.09
CA ALA A 429 9.98 17.47 14.89
C ALA A 429 10.32 17.52 16.39
N LEU A 430 11.19 16.63 16.89
CA LEU A 430 11.62 16.61 18.29
C LEU A 430 12.57 17.76 18.66
N PHE A 431 13.18 18.40 17.66
CA PHE A 431 14.20 19.44 17.89
C PHE A 431 13.58 20.82 18.12
N THR A 432 14.41 21.84 18.37
CA THR A 432 13.94 23.21 18.68
C THR A 432 13.36 23.91 17.46
N VAL A 433 14.04 23.85 16.32
CA VAL A 433 13.68 24.65 15.14
C VAL A 433 14.02 23.94 13.84
N SER A 434 13.22 24.14 12.80
CA SER A 434 13.51 23.72 11.42
C SER A 434 13.65 24.92 10.48
N GLU A 435 14.64 24.84 9.59
CA GLU A 435 14.88 25.81 8.52
C GLU A 435 14.07 25.49 7.25
N GLU A 436 13.27 24.42 7.25
CA GLU A 436 12.50 24.01 6.08
C GLU A 436 11.38 24.98 5.74
N GLY A 437 11.57 25.74 4.66
CA GLY A 437 10.58 26.69 4.19
C GLY A 437 10.45 27.94 5.06
N GLY A 438 11.45 28.25 5.89
CA GLY A 438 11.45 29.34 6.88
C GLY A 438 12.02 28.85 8.21
N SER A 439 12.03 29.69 9.24
CA SER A 439 12.36 29.27 10.61
C SER A 439 11.08 28.92 11.35
N HIS A 440 10.92 27.64 11.72
CA HIS A 440 9.70 27.12 12.34
C HIS A 440 10.03 26.43 13.66
N ALA A 441 9.35 26.83 14.74
CA ALA A 441 9.48 26.16 16.03
C ALA A 441 8.93 24.73 15.95
N CYS A 442 9.66 23.80 16.55
CA CYS A 442 9.31 22.38 16.64
C CYS A 442 8.91 22.03 18.10
N LEU A 443 8.91 20.74 18.48
CA LEU A 443 8.46 20.32 19.81
C LEU A 443 9.42 20.76 20.93
N ASP A 444 10.67 21.11 20.60
CA ASP A 444 11.71 21.54 21.55
C ASP A 444 11.94 20.54 22.70
N ILE A 445 11.84 19.25 22.37
CA ILE A 445 12.13 18.14 23.31
C ILE A 445 13.64 17.93 23.40
N LEU A 446 14.37 18.17 22.30
CA LEU A 446 15.81 18.14 22.21
C LEU A 446 16.34 19.44 21.61
N GLY A 447 17.45 19.95 22.13
CA GLY A 447 18.10 21.14 21.58
C GLY A 447 18.71 20.88 20.20
N GLY A 448 18.38 21.70 19.21
CA GLY A 448 19.03 21.64 17.89
C GLY A 448 18.24 22.29 16.75
N THR A 449 18.89 22.38 15.59
CA THR A 449 18.32 22.98 14.37
C THR A 449 18.27 21.96 13.24
N VAL A 450 17.14 21.83 12.56
CA VAL A 450 17.00 21.01 11.35
C VAL A 450 17.43 21.86 10.14
N ARG A 451 18.59 21.53 9.56
CA ARG A 451 19.27 22.31 8.52
C ARG A 451 19.16 21.69 7.15
N ARG A 452 19.17 22.53 6.11
CA ARG A 452 19.24 22.05 4.73
C ARG A 452 20.64 21.53 4.40
N PHE A 453 20.74 20.45 3.62
CA PHE A 453 22.03 20.08 3.02
C PHE A 453 22.59 21.19 2.12
N ALA A 454 23.91 21.30 2.07
CA ALA A 454 24.60 22.30 1.24
C ALA A 454 24.30 22.11 -0.26
N PRO A 455 24.22 23.20 -1.04
CA PRO A 455 24.08 23.10 -2.49
C PRO A 455 25.27 22.36 -3.12
N GLY A 456 25.02 21.64 -4.22
CA GLY A 456 26.05 20.83 -4.92
C GLY A 456 25.93 19.31 -4.69
N LEU A 457 25.08 18.88 -3.75
CA LEU A 457 24.67 17.48 -3.60
C LEU A 457 23.36 17.21 -4.36
N SER A 458 23.08 15.94 -4.66
CA SER A 458 21.77 15.52 -5.17
C SER A 458 20.75 15.55 -4.04
N ILE A 459 20.02 16.66 -3.90
CA ILE A 459 19.04 16.87 -2.82
C ILE A 459 17.62 16.57 -3.35
N PRO A 460 16.81 15.72 -2.67
CA PRO A 460 17.04 15.11 -1.35
C PRO A 460 18.11 14.00 -1.35
N HIS A 461 18.78 13.80 -0.19
CA HIS A 461 19.52 12.58 0.10
C HIS A 461 18.56 11.40 0.02
N MET A 462 18.63 10.65 -1.09
CA MET A 462 17.65 9.62 -1.44
C MET A 462 18.38 8.34 -1.86
N GLY A 463 18.11 7.24 -1.15
CA GLY A 463 18.72 5.94 -1.42
C GLY A 463 19.23 5.24 -0.17
N TRP A 464 19.98 4.16 -0.39
CA TRP A 464 20.58 3.38 0.68
C TRP A 464 21.91 3.98 1.10
N ASN A 465 22.10 4.24 2.40
CA ASN A 465 23.36 4.76 2.95
C ASN A 465 23.68 4.08 4.29
N GLN A 466 24.96 4.04 4.64
CA GLN A 466 25.45 3.36 5.84
C GLN A 466 25.16 4.17 7.09
N VAL A 467 24.77 3.45 8.14
CA VAL A 467 24.65 4.01 9.49
C VAL A 467 25.82 3.47 10.31
N ARG A 468 26.67 4.38 10.78
CA ARG A 468 27.74 4.07 11.73
C ARG A 468 27.19 4.20 13.15
N GLN A 469 27.36 3.18 13.96
CA GLN A 469 26.98 3.16 15.38
C GLN A 469 28.04 3.88 16.19
N VAL A 470 27.70 5.06 16.71
CA VAL A 470 28.60 5.91 17.49
C VAL A 470 28.70 5.40 18.94
N ARG A 471 27.61 4.81 19.45
CA ARG A 471 27.55 4.22 20.79
C ARG A 471 26.71 2.94 20.79
N PRO A 472 27.01 1.96 21.66
CA PRO A 472 26.15 0.80 21.85
C PRO A 472 24.76 1.22 22.31
N HIS A 473 23.72 0.67 21.70
CA HIS A 473 22.35 0.89 22.12
C HIS A 473 21.49 -0.33 21.81
N PRO A 474 20.53 -0.74 22.67
CA PRO A 474 19.69 -1.92 22.43
C PRO A 474 18.90 -1.87 21.10
N ILE A 475 18.64 -0.67 20.57
CA ILE A 475 18.01 -0.50 19.25
C ILE A 475 18.82 -1.16 18.12
N PHE A 476 20.14 -1.28 18.28
CA PHE A 476 21.04 -1.90 17.31
C PHE A 476 21.28 -3.40 17.57
N ASP A 477 20.61 -4.03 18.54
CA ASP A 477 20.82 -5.44 18.84
C ASP A 477 20.61 -6.32 17.59
N GLY A 478 21.63 -7.07 17.17
CA GLY A 478 21.59 -7.87 15.95
C GLY A 478 21.60 -7.08 14.63
N ILE A 479 21.93 -5.78 14.66
CA ILE A 479 22.17 -4.95 13.48
C ILE A 479 23.69 -4.67 13.43
N PRO A 480 24.42 -5.17 12.41
CA PRO A 480 25.84 -4.87 12.26
C PRO A 480 26.11 -3.37 12.07
N ASP A 481 27.24 -2.90 12.59
CA ASP A 481 27.73 -1.55 12.29
C ASP A 481 27.98 -1.38 10.78
N GLY A 482 27.66 -0.19 10.23
CA GLY A 482 27.75 0.09 8.80
C GLY A 482 26.64 -0.53 7.94
N THR A 483 25.57 -1.06 8.55
CA THR A 483 24.38 -1.53 7.82
C THR A 483 23.74 -0.39 7.02
N HIS A 484 23.32 -0.69 5.78
CA HIS A 484 22.63 0.28 4.94
C HIS A 484 21.16 0.42 5.32
N PHE A 485 20.68 1.65 5.42
CA PHE A 485 19.28 2.01 5.60
C PHE A 485 18.82 2.96 4.50
N TYR A 486 17.52 3.02 4.24
CA TYR A 486 16.94 3.85 3.18
C TYR A 486 16.57 5.24 3.68
N PHE A 487 17.19 6.26 3.08
CA PHE A 487 16.99 7.68 3.35
C PHE A 487 16.20 8.36 2.23
N VAL A 488 15.41 9.38 2.59
CA VAL A 488 14.76 10.31 1.65
C VAL A 488 14.47 11.63 2.37
N HIS A 489 15.42 12.57 2.39
CA HIS A 489 15.28 13.85 3.10
C HIS A 489 16.18 14.95 2.52
N SER A 490 15.72 16.21 2.56
CA SER A 490 16.52 17.37 2.14
C SER A 490 17.18 18.11 3.30
N PHE A 491 16.74 17.82 4.52
CA PHE A 491 17.18 18.46 5.76
C PHE A 491 17.68 17.41 6.74
N TYR A 492 18.62 17.77 7.59
CA TYR A 492 19.19 16.90 8.61
C TYR A 492 19.23 17.62 9.96
N VAL A 493 19.26 16.87 11.05
CA VAL A 493 19.37 17.42 12.40
C VAL A 493 20.80 17.88 12.67
N ASP A 494 20.95 19.11 13.14
CA ASP A 494 22.16 19.63 13.79
C ASP A 494 21.86 19.74 15.30
N ALA A 495 22.18 18.67 16.03
CA ALA A 495 21.86 18.54 17.45
C ALA A 495 22.84 19.35 18.31
N THR A 496 22.32 20.14 19.26
CA THR A 496 23.16 20.93 20.17
C THR A 496 23.93 20.04 21.16
N ASP A 497 23.30 18.96 21.61
CA ASP A 497 23.94 17.98 22.49
C ASP A 497 24.42 16.76 21.67
N ALA A 498 25.72 16.62 21.49
CA ALA A 498 26.31 15.45 20.83
C ALA A 498 26.01 14.13 21.59
N GLN A 499 25.70 14.18 22.89
CA GLN A 499 25.36 13.01 23.69
C GLN A 499 24.01 12.40 23.38
N VAL A 500 23.19 12.96 22.49
CA VAL A 500 21.99 12.27 22.01
C VAL A 500 22.26 11.40 20.77
N VAL A 501 23.41 11.57 20.10
CA VAL A 501 23.72 10.87 18.85
C VAL A 501 24.24 9.45 19.13
N ILE A 502 23.49 8.43 18.71
CA ILE A 502 23.90 7.02 18.85
C ILE A 502 24.27 6.39 17.51
N GLY A 503 23.87 6.99 16.39
CA GLY A 503 24.30 6.62 15.05
C GLY A 503 24.38 7.83 14.12
N ASP A 504 25.37 7.83 13.23
CA ASP A 504 25.56 8.88 12.23
C ASP A 504 25.75 8.33 10.81
N THR A 505 25.55 9.22 9.84
CA THR A 505 25.67 8.92 8.41
C THR A 505 26.34 10.09 7.71
N THR A 506 27.15 9.78 6.69
CA THR A 506 27.83 10.80 5.87
C THR A 506 27.14 10.96 4.52
N TYR A 507 26.70 12.17 4.22
CA TYR A 507 26.19 12.60 2.91
C TYR A 507 26.58 14.05 2.63
N GLY A 508 27.79 14.26 2.10
CA GLY A 508 28.44 15.57 1.97
C GLY A 508 28.87 16.19 3.30
N THR A 509 28.03 16.11 4.33
CA THR A 509 28.35 16.33 5.75
C THR A 509 28.02 15.08 6.56
N THR A 510 28.59 14.96 7.76
CA THR A 510 28.18 13.92 8.73
C THR A 510 27.04 14.44 9.56
N PHE A 511 25.96 13.68 9.70
CA PHE A 511 24.78 14.07 10.46
C PHE A 511 24.25 12.92 11.34
N PRO A 512 23.56 13.23 12.46
CA PRO A 512 22.87 12.24 13.27
C PRO A 512 21.79 11.53 12.46
N SER A 513 21.96 10.23 12.23
CA SER A 513 20.97 9.39 11.57
C SER A 513 20.18 8.52 12.54
N VAL A 514 20.68 8.37 13.78
CA VAL A 514 19.97 7.79 14.92
C VAL A 514 20.29 8.56 16.20
N ILE A 515 19.27 8.99 16.92
CA ILE A 515 19.39 9.64 18.23
C ILE A 515 18.66 8.86 19.32
N ALA A 516 19.11 9.00 20.56
CA ALA A 516 18.44 8.47 21.73
C ALA A 516 18.65 9.36 22.97
N SER A 517 17.63 9.46 23.81
CA SER A 517 17.66 10.15 25.10
C SER A 517 16.61 9.53 26.04
N GLY A 518 17.04 8.90 27.14
CA GLY A 518 16.13 8.15 28.02
C GLY A 518 15.36 7.04 27.26
N SER A 519 14.03 7.12 27.26
CA SER A 519 13.15 6.17 26.54
C SER A 519 12.90 6.53 25.06
N LEU A 520 13.36 7.69 24.63
CA LEU A 520 13.24 8.18 23.26
C LEU A 520 14.34 7.61 22.38
N VAL A 521 13.95 7.08 21.22
CA VAL A 521 14.82 6.76 20.09
C VAL A 521 14.24 7.43 18.85
N ALA A 522 15.07 7.92 17.93
CA ALA A 522 14.56 8.38 16.64
C ALA A 522 15.56 8.11 15.50
N THR A 523 15.03 7.88 14.30
CA THR A 523 15.83 7.58 13.09
C THR A 523 15.52 8.57 11.98
N GLN A 524 16.54 9.04 11.27
CA GLN A 524 16.37 9.89 10.08
C GLN A 524 15.98 9.08 8.84
N PHE A 525 16.47 7.85 8.74
CA PHE A 525 16.07 6.89 7.71
C PHE A 525 14.71 6.26 8.04
N HIS A 526 14.17 5.52 7.08
CA HIS A 526 12.88 4.83 7.16
C HIS A 526 13.08 3.33 7.41
N PRO A 527 12.94 2.82 8.66
CA PRO A 527 13.13 1.40 8.94
C PRO A 527 12.15 0.53 8.13
N GLU A 528 10.93 0.99 7.88
CA GLU A 528 9.93 0.29 7.06
C GLU A 528 10.32 0.13 5.59
N LYS A 529 11.32 0.90 5.12
CA LYS A 529 11.89 0.82 3.76
C LYS A 529 13.28 0.18 3.73
N SER A 530 13.80 -0.27 4.88
CA SER A 530 15.21 -0.66 5.07
C SER A 530 15.44 -2.17 5.20
N ALA A 531 14.58 -2.99 4.59
CA ALA A 531 14.68 -4.45 4.54
C ALA A 531 15.00 -5.08 5.92
N ALA A 532 15.91 -6.05 5.98
CA ALA A 532 16.22 -6.80 7.20
C ALA A 532 16.71 -5.91 8.35
N GLY A 533 17.57 -4.91 8.06
CA GLY A 533 18.07 -3.98 9.07
C GLY A 533 16.95 -3.14 9.69
N GLY A 534 16.03 -2.66 8.85
CA GLY A 534 14.86 -1.91 9.29
C GLY A 534 13.85 -2.74 10.09
N LEU A 535 13.57 -3.97 9.65
CA LEU A 535 12.72 -4.92 10.38
C LEU A 535 13.31 -5.28 11.74
N ARG A 536 14.64 -5.51 11.80
CA ARG A 536 15.32 -5.77 13.07
C ARG A 536 15.23 -4.58 14.02
N LEU A 537 15.31 -3.35 13.51
CA LEU A 537 15.15 -2.13 14.31
C LEU A 537 13.76 -2.04 14.95
N TYR A 538 12.68 -2.26 14.19
CA TYR A 538 11.32 -2.31 14.76
C TYR A 538 11.14 -3.46 15.75
N ALA A 539 11.74 -4.63 15.47
CA ALA A 539 11.71 -5.75 16.42
C ALA A 539 12.43 -5.40 17.74
N ASN A 540 13.55 -4.69 17.68
CA ASN A 540 14.27 -4.21 18.86
C ASN A 540 13.47 -3.16 19.61
N PHE A 541 12.81 -2.23 18.92
CA PHE A 541 11.90 -1.29 19.57
C PHE A 541 10.75 -2.02 20.28
N GLY A 542 10.10 -2.99 19.63
CA GLY A 542 9.06 -3.80 20.25
C GLY A 542 9.54 -4.60 21.47
N ARG A 543 10.81 -5.01 21.50
CA ARG A 543 11.46 -5.64 22.67
C ARG A 543 11.72 -4.64 23.79
N ILE A 544 12.11 -3.40 23.47
CA ILE A 544 12.23 -2.31 24.45
C ILE A 544 10.85 -2.01 25.07
N VAL A 545 9.78 -1.98 24.27
CA VAL A 545 8.39 -1.78 24.73
C VAL A 545 7.95 -2.85 25.73
N ARG A 546 8.39 -4.10 25.54
CA ARG A 546 8.06 -5.22 26.45
C ARG A 546 8.98 -5.34 27.66
N GLY A 547 10.06 -4.54 27.73
CA GLY A 547 11.10 -4.67 28.75
C GLY A 547 12.07 -5.83 28.52
N ASP A 548 12.06 -6.45 27.33
CA ASP A 548 12.96 -7.55 26.96
C ASP A 548 14.42 -7.08 26.72
N LEU A 549 14.60 -5.76 26.55
CA LEU A 549 15.88 -5.07 26.37
C LEU A 549 15.89 -3.89 27.35
N GLY A 550 16.90 -3.83 28.24
CA GLY A 550 16.96 -2.82 29.30
C GLY A 550 16.97 -1.38 28.79
N HIS A 551 16.39 -0.46 29.56
CA HIS A 551 16.52 0.98 29.32
C HIS A 551 17.90 1.47 29.74
N VAL A 552 18.49 2.40 28.99
CA VAL A 552 19.67 3.13 29.47
C VAL A 552 19.17 4.21 30.43
N ALA A 553 19.42 4.03 31.74
CA ALA A 553 19.08 5.02 32.75
C ALA A 553 19.89 6.32 32.55
N THR A 554 19.22 7.47 32.53
CA THR A 554 19.89 8.78 32.62
C THR A 554 20.18 9.11 34.09
N ARG A 555 21.38 9.66 34.35
CA ARG A 555 21.75 10.19 35.67
C ARG A 555 20.82 11.36 36.02
N GLN A 556 20.28 11.34 37.24
CA GLN A 556 19.73 12.50 37.93
C GLN A 556 20.76 13.63 37.87
N THR A 557 20.34 14.81 37.41
CA THR A 557 21.12 16.04 37.53
C THR A 557 21.25 16.40 39.00
N ASP A 558 22.49 16.44 39.50
CA ASP A 558 22.81 16.91 40.84
C ASP A 558 22.32 18.35 41.00
N THR A 559 21.45 18.56 41.99
CA THR A 559 21.09 19.86 42.54
C THR A 559 22.36 20.56 43.03
N VAL A 560 22.78 21.63 42.35
CA VAL A 560 23.69 22.62 42.93
C VAL A 560 22.85 23.52 43.83
N GLY A 561 22.94 23.28 45.13
CA GLY A 561 22.47 24.21 46.14
C GLY A 561 23.30 25.50 46.07
N VAL A 562 22.62 26.63 46.09
CA VAL A 562 23.23 27.93 46.41
C VAL A 562 22.58 28.40 47.71
N ALA A 563 23.43 28.53 48.73
CA ALA A 563 23.15 29.22 49.98
C ALA A 563 23.15 30.74 49.77
#